data_AF-A0ABD2X8K3-F1
#
_entry.id   AF-A0ABD2X8K3-F1
#
_cell.length_a   1.000
_cell.length_b   1.000
_cell.length_c   1.000
_cell.angle_alpha   90.00
_cell.angle_beta   90.00
_cell.angle_gamma   90.00
#
_symmetry.space_group_name_H-M   'P 1'
#
loop_
_entity.id
_entity.type
_entity.pdbx_description
1 polymer ?
#
loop_
_entity_poly.entity_id
_entity_poly.type
_entity_poly.pdbx_seq_one_letter_code
_entity_poly.pdbx_strand_id
1 'polypeptide(L)'
;MPFVTRKVEPRYLCRGHVKQGEATRNWPVGAELEAAANGALTASLKQLASLLVAAEDIFAELTGELAGIADRSGRLRARIDRVEEKLAQQDPKKIPVRKSCSSLFCISVTDVDIYYICSFSRKRNYSRADYLRRVER
;
A
#
# COMPACT_ATOMS: atom_id res chain seq x y z
N MET A 1 -11.43 3.19 4.05
CA MET A 1 -12.67 4.00 4.16
C MET A 1 -12.39 5.39 3.61
N PRO A 2 -13.34 6.12 3.00
CA PRO A 2 -13.03 7.45 2.46
C PRO A 2 -12.79 8.42 3.63
N PHE A 3 -11.70 9.19 3.56
CA PHE A 3 -11.35 10.15 4.59
C PHE A 3 -12.46 11.18 4.76
N VAL A 4 -12.86 11.44 6.00
CA VAL A 4 -13.84 12.47 6.32
C VAL A 4 -13.30 13.82 5.82
N THR A 5 -13.98 14.41 4.85
CA THR A 5 -13.63 15.74 4.33
C THR A 5 -13.90 16.78 5.41
N ARG A 6 -12.85 17.17 6.15
CA ARG A 6 -12.93 18.23 7.16
C ARG A 6 -12.67 19.57 6.48
N LYS A 7 -13.72 20.37 6.30
CA LYS A 7 -13.60 21.74 5.79
C LYS A 7 -13.03 22.63 6.91
N VAL A 8 -11.77 23.03 6.80
CA VAL A 8 -11.17 24.02 7.69
C VAL A 8 -11.41 25.40 7.07
N GLU A 9 -12.38 26.13 7.61
CA GLU A 9 -12.58 27.54 7.28
C GLU A 9 -12.13 28.42 8.46
N PRO A 10 -11.36 29.50 8.20
CA PRO A 10 -10.99 30.43 9.26
C PRO A 10 -12.23 31.20 9.73
N ARG A 11 -12.89 30.68 10.77
CA ARG A 11 -13.96 31.39 11.48
C ARG A 11 -13.35 32.26 12.56
N TYR A 12 -13.68 33.55 12.54
CA TYR A 12 -13.34 34.53 13.58
C TYR A 12 -11.85 34.88 13.69
N LEU A 13 -11.14 35.02 12.57
CA LEU A 13 -9.86 35.74 12.56
C LEU A 13 -10.16 37.17 13.05
N CYS A 14 -9.88 37.44 14.32
CA CYS A 14 -10.06 38.72 14.98
C CYS A 14 -11.52 39.11 15.31
N ARG A 15 -12.30 38.23 15.98
CA ARG A 15 -13.41 38.71 16.83
C ARG A 15 -12.95 38.90 18.27
N GLY A 16 -12.24 39.99 18.50
CA GLY A 16 -11.91 40.48 19.83
C GLY A 16 -11.78 41.99 19.74
N HIS A 17 -12.75 42.71 20.30
CA HIS A 17 -12.58 44.15 20.53
C HIS A 17 -11.40 44.34 21.50
N VAL A 18 -10.68 45.45 21.33
CA VAL A 18 -9.81 46.00 22.37
C VAL A 18 -10.55 45.91 23.70
N LYS A 19 -9.86 45.39 24.73
CA LYS A 19 -10.39 45.29 26.09
C LYS A 19 -11.08 46.62 26.43
N GLN A 20 -12.42 46.63 26.51
CA GLN A 20 -13.17 47.82 26.93
C GLN A 20 -13.11 47.92 28.45
N GLY A 21 -12.58 49.03 28.98
CA GLY A 21 -12.45 49.26 30.42
C GLY A 21 -11.27 50.17 30.77
N GLU A 22 -10.89 50.23 32.03
CA GLU A 22 -9.79 51.09 32.51
C GLU A 22 -8.44 50.77 31.82
N ALA A 23 -8.26 49.53 31.34
CA ALA A 23 -7.13 49.10 30.53
C ALA A 23 -7.05 49.74 29.13
N THR A 24 -8.17 50.28 28.59
CA THR A 24 -8.18 50.98 27.30
C THR A 24 -7.56 52.39 27.43
N ARG A 25 -7.61 53.02 28.61
CA ARG A 25 -7.11 54.39 28.82
C ARG A 25 -5.61 54.52 28.58
N ASN A 26 -4.86 53.42 28.74
CA ASN A 26 -3.41 53.37 28.55
C ASN A 26 -3.00 52.46 27.38
N TRP A 27 -3.97 52.03 26.54
CA TRP A 27 -3.66 51.16 25.40
C TRP A 27 -2.98 52.00 24.30
N PRO A 28 -1.77 51.62 23.82
CA PRO A 28 -1.07 52.39 22.82
C PRO A 28 -1.88 52.50 21.52
N VAL A 29 -1.94 53.70 20.94
CA VAL A 29 -2.54 53.90 19.61
C VAL A 29 -1.78 53.02 18.60
N GLY A 30 -2.49 52.08 17.97
CA GLY A 30 -1.93 51.12 17.00
C GLY A 30 -1.73 49.69 17.52
N ALA A 31 -1.78 49.45 18.84
CA ALA A 31 -1.60 48.10 19.41
C ALA A 31 -2.78 47.14 19.12
N GLU A 32 -3.90 47.65 18.59
CA GLU A 32 -5.05 46.83 18.17
C GLU A 32 -4.72 45.95 16.95
N LEU A 33 -4.03 46.53 15.96
CA LEU A 33 -3.63 45.82 14.74
C LEU A 33 -2.61 44.73 15.07
N GLU A 34 -1.67 45.02 15.96
CA GLU A 34 -0.69 44.05 16.46
C GLU A 34 -1.38 42.89 17.19
N ALA A 35 -2.36 43.18 18.07
CA ALA A 35 -3.14 42.16 18.76
C ALA A 35 -3.96 41.29 17.79
N ALA A 36 -4.58 41.90 16.77
CA ALA A 36 -5.30 41.20 15.72
C ALA A 36 -4.36 40.30 14.89
N ALA A 37 -3.20 40.82 14.47
CA ALA A 37 -2.21 40.06 13.71
C ALA A 37 -1.66 38.87 14.51
N ASN A 38 -1.30 39.07 15.78
CA ASN A 38 -0.83 38.01 16.68
C ASN A 38 -1.90 36.95 16.93
N GLY A 39 -3.17 37.37 17.05
CA GLY A 39 -4.31 36.46 17.14
C GLY A 39 -4.50 35.60 15.88
N ALA A 40 -4.41 36.21 14.70
CA ALA A 40 -4.50 35.51 13.41
C ALA A 40 -3.32 34.53 13.21
N LEU A 41 -2.10 34.92 13.60
CA LEU A 41 -0.93 34.05 13.57
C LEU A 41 -1.10 32.85 14.51
N THR A 42 -1.50 33.10 15.76
CA THR A 42 -1.72 32.03 16.76
C THR A 42 -2.81 31.06 16.31
N ALA A 43 -3.90 31.56 15.73
CA ALA A 43 -4.97 30.72 15.19
C ALA A 43 -4.48 29.85 14.02
N SER A 44 -3.71 30.43 13.10
CA SER A 44 -3.08 29.70 11.98
C SER A 44 -2.15 28.60 12.49
N LEU A 45 -1.31 28.89 13.48
CA LEU A 45 -0.42 27.90 14.08
C LEU A 45 -1.19 26.74 14.73
N LYS A 46 -2.30 27.02 15.43
CA LYS A 46 -3.17 25.97 15.99
C LYS A 46 -3.83 25.10 14.92
N GLN A 47 -4.26 25.72 13.81
CA GLN A 47 -4.81 24.99 12.67
C GLN A 47 -3.77 24.07 12.03
N LEU A 48 -2.54 24.56 11.83
CA LEU A 48 -1.44 23.77 11.30
C LEU A 48 -1.07 22.62 12.24
N ALA A 49 -1.01 22.86 13.55
CA ALA A 49 -0.75 21.80 14.53
C ALA A 49 -1.84 20.72 14.47
N SER A 50 -3.12 21.10 14.42
CA SER A 50 -4.22 20.14 14.26
C SER A 50 -4.15 19.36 12.96
N LEU A 51 -3.69 19.97 11.87
CA LEU A 51 -3.51 19.32 10.58
C LEU A 51 -2.36 18.30 10.63
N LEU A 52 -1.25 18.64 11.29
CA LEU A 52 -0.10 17.74 11.44
C LEU A 52 -0.46 16.49 12.24
N VAL A 53 -1.21 16.63 13.34
CA VAL A 53 -1.70 15.48 14.13
C VAL A 53 -2.56 14.57 13.26
N ALA A 54 -3.50 15.14 12.48
CA ALA A 54 -4.33 14.35 11.59
C ALA A 54 -3.51 13.65 10.48
N ALA A 55 -2.46 14.29 9.97
CA ALA A 55 -1.56 13.69 8.99
C ALA A 55 -0.75 12.54 9.60
N GLU A 56 -0.26 12.71 10.82
CA GLU A 56 0.47 11.68 11.58
C GLU A 56 -0.41 10.44 11.78
N ASP A 57 -1.67 10.61 12.20
CA ASP A 57 -2.63 9.51 12.36
C ASP A 57 -2.80 8.71 11.05
N ILE A 58 -2.97 9.41 9.92
CA ILE A 58 -3.13 8.78 8.60
C ILE A 58 -1.86 8.01 8.21
N PHE A 59 -0.68 8.61 8.38
CA PHE A 59 0.57 7.94 8.02
C PHE A 59 0.88 6.77 8.95
N ALA A 60 0.50 6.83 10.22
CA ALA A 60 0.64 5.72 11.15
C ALA A 60 -0.25 4.53 10.74
N GLU A 61 -1.52 4.78 10.40
CA GLU A 61 -2.44 3.74 9.93
C GLU A 61 -1.94 3.10 8.63
N LEU A 62 -1.58 3.91 7.62
CA LEU A 62 -1.05 3.43 6.35
C LEU A 62 0.23 2.61 6.53
N THR A 63 1.12 3.05 7.42
CA THR A 63 2.36 2.32 7.71
C THR A 63 2.06 0.97 8.36
N GLY A 64 1.10 0.90 9.26
CA GLY A 64 0.63 -0.34 9.86
C GLY A 64 0.05 -1.31 8.82
N GLU A 65 -0.81 -0.81 7.93
CA GLU A 65 -1.37 -1.63 6.84
C GLU A 65 -0.30 -2.14 5.88
N LEU A 66 0.63 -1.27 5.47
CA LEU A 66 1.75 -1.64 4.59
C LEU A 66 2.68 -2.66 5.23
N ALA A 67 2.97 -2.55 6.53
CA ALA A 67 3.73 -3.56 7.26
C ALA A 67 3.02 -4.92 7.25
N GLY A 68 1.71 -4.94 7.48
CA GLY A 68 0.91 -6.16 7.38
C GLY A 68 0.93 -6.79 5.98
N ILE A 69 0.88 -5.96 4.92
CA ILE A 69 1.02 -6.42 3.52
C ILE A 69 2.42 -6.96 3.25
N ALA A 70 3.47 -6.29 3.74
CA ALA A 70 4.86 -6.71 3.60
C ALA A 70 5.09 -8.09 4.24
N ASP A 71 4.59 -8.31 5.45
CA ASP A 71 4.68 -9.60 6.15
C ASP A 71 3.97 -10.72 5.40
N ARG A 72 2.76 -10.46 4.89
CA ARG A 72 2.00 -11.43 4.08
C ARG A 72 2.74 -11.76 2.78
N SER A 73 3.29 -10.74 2.13
CA SER A 73 4.07 -10.89 0.89
C SER A 73 5.36 -11.66 1.14
N GLY A 74 6.06 -11.40 2.25
CA GLY A 74 7.25 -12.14 2.67
C GLY A 74 6.96 -13.62 2.93
N ARG A 75 5.86 -13.93 3.64
CA ARG A 75 5.41 -15.32 3.84
C ARG A 75 5.06 -16.01 2.53
N LEU A 76 4.40 -15.31 1.61
CA LEU A 76 4.08 -15.84 0.28
C LEU A 76 5.34 -16.09 -0.53
N ARG A 77 6.30 -15.16 -0.50
CA ARG A 77 7.60 -15.29 -1.16
C ARG A 77 8.35 -16.53 -0.67
N ALA A 78 8.43 -16.74 0.64
CA ALA A 78 9.05 -17.93 1.21
C ALA A 78 8.35 -19.24 0.78
N ARG A 79 7.03 -19.23 0.61
CA ARG A 79 6.29 -20.40 0.09
C ARG A 79 6.60 -20.64 -1.38
N ILE A 80 6.71 -19.59 -2.19
CA ILE A 80 7.11 -19.68 -3.60
C ILE A 80 8.52 -20.26 -3.69
N ASP A 81 9.47 -19.72 -2.94
CA ASP A 81 10.87 -20.18 -2.97
C ASP A 81 10.98 -21.67 -2.59
N ARG A 82 10.23 -22.12 -1.57
CA ARG A 82 10.15 -23.56 -1.20
C ARG A 82 9.54 -24.44 -2.29
N VAL A 83 8.56 -23.93 -3.04
CA VAL A 83 7.95 -24.66 -4.16
C VAL A 83 8.93 -24.72 -5.34
N GLU A 84 9.62 -23.61 -5.63
CA GLU A 84 10.65 -23.55 -6.67
C GLU A 84 11.80 -24.53 -6.37
N GLU A 85 12.26 -24.59 -5.13
CA GLU A 85 13.29 -25.54 -4.71
C GLU A 85 12.84 -27.00 -4.91
N LYS A 86 11.63 -27.35 -4.44
CA LYS A 86 11.07 -28.69 -4.64
C LYS A 86 10.87 -29.03 -6.11
N LEU A 87 10.45 -28.07 -6.91
CA LEU A 87 10.28 -28.24 -8.36
C LEU A 87 11.63 -28.47 -9.04
N ALA A 88 12.68 -27.76 -8.63
CA ALA A 88 14.03 -27.93 -9.17
C ALA A 88 14.63 -29.30 -8.83
N GLN A 89 14.29 -29.86 -7.66
CA GLN A 89 14.74 -31.20 -7.24
C GLN A 89 13.95 -32.35 -7.87
N GLN A 90 12.77 -32.08 -8.45
CA GLN A 90 11.88 -33.11 -8.97
C GLN A 90 12.29 -33.55 -10.38
N ASP A 91 12.71 -34.81 -10.53
CA ASP A 91 13.01 -35.41 -11.84
C ASP A 91 11.71 -35.89 -12.51
N PRO A 92 11.28 -35.28 -13.63
CA PRO A 92 10.02 -35.65 -14.31
C PRO A 92 10.01 -37.09 -14.82
N LYS A 93 11.16 -37.74 -15.00
CA LYS A 93 11.24 -39.14 -15.46
C LYS A 93 10.95 -40.16 -14.36
N LYS A 94 11.07 -39.76 -13.09
CA LYS A 94 10.87 -40.64 -11.92
C LYS A 94 9.47 -40.56 -11.32
N ILE A 95 8.59 -39.70 -11.86
CA ILE A 95 7.22 -39.53 -11.37
C ILE A 95 6.33 -40.60 -12.04
N PRO A 96 5.86 -41.63 -11.30
CA PRO A 96 4.96 -42.61 -11.88
C PRO A 96 3.58 -41.97 -12.14
N VAL A 97 3.13 -42.00 -13.40
CA VAL A 97 1.78 -41.58 -13.77
C VAL A 97 0.81 -42.63 -13.23
N ARG A 98 0.03 -42.28 -12.20
CA ARG A 98 -1.05 -43.15 -11.73
C ARG A 98 -2.12 -43.24 -12.83
N LYS A 99 -2.17 -44.37 -13.54
CA LYS A 99 -3.35 -44.74 -14.33
C LYS A 99 -4.44 -45.18 -13.34
N SER A 100 -5.22 -44.23 -12.82
CA SER A 100 -6.45 -44.57 -12.12
C SER A 100 -7.48 -45.02 -13.15
N CYS A 101 -7.43 -46.30 -13.52
CA CYS A 101 -8.58 -46.97 -14.12
C CYS A 101 -9.65 -47.11 -13.04
N SER A 102 -10.57 -46.15 -12.98
CA SER A 102 -11.97 -46.51 -12.77
C SER A 102 -12.56 -46.66 -14.16
N SER A 103 -13.04 -47.85 -14.47
CA SER A 103 -13.56 -48.28 -15.78
C SER A 103 -14.51 -47.24 -16.38
N LEU A 104 -14.05 -46.51 -17.41
CA LEU A 104 -14.81 -46.12 -18.62
C LEU A 104 -14.04 -45.18 -19.58
N PHE A 105 -12.81 -44.75 -19.27
CA PHE A 105 -12.08 -43.84 -20.15
C PHE A 105 -10.63 -44.27 -20.37
N CYS A 106 -10.45 -45.47 -20.91
CA CYS A 106 -9.24 -45.78 -21.66
C CYS A 106 -9.36 -45.11 -23.04
N ILE A 107 -9.15 -43.79 -23.12
CA ILE A 107 -8.64 -43.26 -24.39
C ILE A 107 -7.23 -43.82 -24.51
N SER A 108 -7.05 -44.60 -25.56
CA SER A 108 -5.79 -45.10 -26.08
C SER A 108 -4.77 -43.96 -26.21
N VAL A 109 -3.98 -43.76 -25.16
CA VAL A 109 -2.74 -42.97 -25.20
C VAL A 109 -1.76 -43.78 -26.05
N THR A 110 -1.83 -43.58 -27.37
CA THR A 110 -0.78 -44.02 -28.29
C THR A 110 0.47 -43.18 -28.00
N ASP A 111 1.65 -43.72 -28.32
CA ASP A 111 2.97 -43.14 -28.03
C ASP A 111 3.15 -41.64 -28.40
N VAL A 112 2.25 -41.06 -29.19
CA VAL A 112 2.26 -39.66 -29.63
C VAL A 112 1.92 -38.66 -28.52
N ASP A 113 1.03 -38.99 -27.59
CA ASP A 113 0.57 -38.04 -26.56
C ASP A 113 1.61 -37.82 -25.45
N ILE A 114 2.45 -38.84 -25.19
CA ILE A 114 3.58 -38.74 -24.25
C ILE A 114 4.62 -37.74 -24.78
N TYR A 115 4.84 -37.69 -26.11
CA TYR A 115 5.75 -36.73 -26.74
C TYR A 115 5.26 -35.28 -26.64
N TYR A 116 3.94 -35.04 -26.69
CA TYR A 116 3.40 -33.68 -26.57
C TYR A 116 3.55 -33.09 -25.17
N ILE A 117 3.33 -33.88 -24.12
CA ILE A 117 3.55 -33.45 -22.74
C ILE A 117 5.04 -33.21 -22.47
N CYS A 118 5.92 -34.08 -23.00
CA CYS A 118 7.37 -33.93 -22.87
C CYS A 118 7.90 -32.67 -23.60
N SER A 119 7.31 -32.33 -24.75
CA SER A 119 7.63 -31.11 -25.51
C SER A 119 7.19 -29.82 -24.80
N PHE A 120 6.06 -29.86 -24.08
CA PHE A 120 5.61 -28.74 -23.25
C PHE A 120 6.53 -28.50 -22.04
N SER A 121 7.10 -29.56 -21.47
CA SER A 121 8.05 -29.45 -20.36
C SER A 121 9.42 -28.90 -20.76
N ARG A 122 9.83 -29.05 -22.04
CA ARG A 122 11.12 -28.53 -22.55
C ARG A 122 11.10 -27.02 -22.84
N LYS A 123 9.93 -26.40 -22.97
CA LYS A 123 9.78 -24.94 -23.25
C LYS A 123 9.72 -24.05 -22.00
N ARG A 124 9.83 -24.58 -20.78
CA ARG A 124 9.76 -23.80 -19.52
C ARG A 124 11.09 -23.44 -18.85
N ASN A 125 12.21 -23.53 -19.58
CA ASN A 125 13.43 -22.82 -19.18
C ASN A 125 13.37 -21.36 -19.67
N TYR A 126 12.43 -20.58 -19.13
CA TYR A 126 12.36 -19.16 -19.40
C TYR A 126 13.02 -18.44 -18.22
N SER A 127 14.25 -17.96 -18.44
CA SER A 127 14.97 -17.15 -17.46
C SER A 127 14.18 -15.87 -17.19
N ARG A 128 14.27 -15.33 -15.96
CA ARG A 128 13.69 -14.03 -15.58
C ARG A 128 14.10 -12.90 -16.56
N ALA A 129 15.25 -13.03 -17.21
CA ALA A 129 15.74 -12.11 -18.25
C ALA A 129 14.86 -12.08 -19.51
N ASP A 130 14.17 -13.17 -19.85
CA ASP A 130 13.32 -13.21 -21.04
C ASP A 130 11.93 -12.62 -20.78
N TYR A 131 11.45 -12.57 -19.52
CA TYR A 131 10.15 -11.96 -19.19
C TYR A 131 10.19 -10.43 -19.31
N LEU A 132 11.30 -9.81 -18.89
CA LEU A 132 11.47 -8.36 -18.94
C LEU A 132 11.56 -7.84 -20.39
N ARG A 133 12.14 -8.60 -21.33
CA ARG A 133 12.21 -8.23 -22.76
C ARG A 133 10.86 -8.21 -23.50
N ARG A 134 9.78 -8.71 -22.90
CA ARG A 134 8.43 -8.71 -23.50
C ARG A 134 7.54 -7.60 -22.93
N VAL A 135 7.87 -7.04 -21.78
CA VAL A 135 7.10 -5.94 -21.17
C VAL A 135 7.48 -4.57 -21.77
N GLU A 136 8.68 -4.47 -22.36
CA GLU A 136 9.15 -3.27 -23.09
C GLU A 136 8.79 -3.27 -24.58
N ARG A 137 7.76 -4.02 -25.01
CA ARG A 137 7.21 -3.95 -26.37
C ARG A 137 5.71 -3.69 -26.36
#